data_AF-A0A9Q0CW07-F1
#
_entry.id   AF-A0A9Q0CW07-F1
#
_cell.length_a   1.000
_cell.length_b   1.000
_cell.length_c   1.000
_cell.angle_alpha   90.00
_cell.angle_beta   90.00
_cell.angle_gamma   90.00
#
_symmetry.space_group_name_H-M   'P 1'
#
loop_
_entity.id
_entity.type
_entity.pdbx_description
1 polymer ?
#
loop_
_entity_poly.entity_id
_entity_poly.type
_entity_poly.pdbx_seq_one_letter_code
_entity_poly.pdbx_strand_id
1 'polypeptide(L)'
;MRIKMTGPVITQISPNNGPFCASSFVMSFYVPKKNQADPPSADGLHLQKWGPTYAAVRQFSGFVSDDSLGEEAFALYSSLQGSNWASAVDQGRKADPTSAYTVAQYNSPFEFTGRVNKI
;
A
#
# COMPACT_ATOMS: atom_id res chain seq x y z
N MET A 1 6.34 21.92 14.68
CA MET A 1 5.15 21.11 15.01
C MET A 1 5.55 19.64 15.10
N ARG A 2 4.97 18.83 16.00
CA ARG A 2 5.22 17.37 16.07
C ARG A 2 3.91 16.61 15.87
N ILE A 3 3.90 15.68 14.93
CA ILE A 3 2.75 14.78 14.68
C ILE A 3 3.08 13.40 15.26
N LYS A 4 2.11 12.77 15.92
CA LYS A 4 2.27 11.39 16.38
C LYS A 4 2.27 10.46 15.17
N MET A 5 3.26 9.57 15.09
CA MET A 5 3.28 8.50 14.09
C MET A 5 2.03 7.63 14.22
N THR A 6 1.51 7.18 13.08
CA THR A 6 0.36 6.29 12.98
C THR A 6 0.71 5.11 12.09
N GLY A 7 0.18 3.95 12.42
CA GLY A 7 0.17 2.81 11.51
C GLY A 7 -1.17 2.70 10.75
N PRO A 8 -1.19 2.00 9.62
CA PRO A 8 -0.02 1.48 8.90
C PRO A 8 0.70 2.58 8.11
N VAL A 9 1.98 2.34 7.79
CA VAL A 9 2.63 3.03 6.66
C VAL A 9 2.25 2.25 5.41
N ILE A 10 1.77 2.94 4.38
CA ILE A 10 1.42 2.31 3.11
C ILE A 10 2.48 2.62 2.06
N THR A 11 2.77 1.65 1.19
CA THR A 11 3.61 1.83 0.02
C THR A 11 2.83 1.35 -1.20
N GLN A 12 2.63 2.23 -2.17
CA GLN A 12 2.07 1.89 -3.48
C GLN A 12 3.20 1.52 -4.43
N ILE A 13 3.05 0.38 -5.11
CA ILE A 13 4.04 -0.15 -6.03
C ILE A 13 3.54 0.02 -7.45
N SER A 14 4.31 0.76 -8.25
CA SER A 14 4.03 1.03 -9.66
C SER A 14 5.07 0.34 -10.53
N PRO A 15 4.71 -0.70 -11.29
CA PRO A 15 5.63 -1.33 -12.23
C PRO A 15 5.94 -0.33 -13.34
N ASN A 16 7.22 -0.05 -13.57
CA ASN A 16 7.64 0.83 -14.65
C ASN A 16 8.17 0.00 -15.82
N ASN A 17 7.61 0.23 -17.00
CA ASN A 17 8.01 -0.45 -18.24
C ASN A 17 9.12 0.31 -19.01
N GLY A 18 9.85 1.19 -18.32
CA GLY A 18 11.01 1.90 -18.89
C GLY A 18 12.22 0.97 -19.13
N PRO A 19 13.27 1.45 -19.82
CA PRO A 19 14.41 0.63 -20.27
C PRO A 19 15.23 -0.03 -19.14
N PHE A 20 15.04 0.41 -17.89
CA PHE A 20 15.70 -0.15 -16.71
C PHE A 20 14.76 -0.99 -15.83
N CYS A 21 13.47 -1.13 -16.20
CA CYS A 21 12.45 -1.89 -15.47
C CYS A 21 12.42 -1.63 -13.95
N ALA A 22 12.69 -0.40 -13.52
CA ALA A 22 12.76 -0.05 -12.09
C ALA A 22 11.37 0.34 -11.58
N SER A 23 10.82 -0.46 -10.66
CA SER A 23 9.56 -0.13 -9.97
C SER A 23 9.65 1.22 -9.25
N SER A 24 8.56 1.98 -9.29
CA SER A 24 8.42 3.21 -8.52
C SER A 24 7.66 2.91 -7.23
N PHE A 25 8.10 3.49 -6.12
CA PHE A 25 7.50 3.29 -4.79
C PHE A 25 7.03 4.63 -4.23
N VAL A 26 5.75 4.73 -3.87
CA VAL A 26 5.19 5.89 -3.17
C VAL A 26 4.84 5.49 -1.75
N MET A 27 5.60 6.02 -0.79
CA MET A 27 5.39 5.79 0.63
C MET A 27 4.51 6.90 1.22
N SER A 28 3.41 6.52 1.84
CA SER A 28 2.44 7.46 2.41
C SER A 28 2.22 7.21 3.90
N PHE A 29 2.23 8.31 4.66
CA PHE A 29 1.95 8.32 6.09
C PHE A 29 0.55 8.87 6.32
N TYR A 30 -0.25 8.17 7.13
CA TYR A 30 -1.56 8.67 7.51
C TYR A 30 -1.42 9.94 8.37
N VAL A 31 -2.11 11.01 7.96
CA VAL A 31 -2.21 12.24 8.75
C VAL A 31 -3.32 12.06 9.78
N PRO A 32 -3.05 12.16 11.09
CA PRO A 32 -4.08 12.03 12.13
C PRO A 32 -5.24 13.01 11.91
N LYS A 33 -6.48 12.58 12.18
CA LYS A 33 -7.70 13.36 11.93
C LYS A 33 -7.63 14.82 12.41
N LYS A 34 -7.06 15.06 13.59
CA LYS A 34 -6.89 16.42 14.17
C LYS A 34 -5.98 17.35 13.35
N ASN A 35 -5.14 16.79 12.48
CA ASN A 35 -4.18 17.48 11.63
C ASN A 35 -4.61 17.51 10.15
N GLN A 36 -5.74 16.89 9.77
CA GLN A 36 -6.15 16.81 8.36
C GLN A 36 -6.74 18.12 7.82
N ALA A 37 -7.23 19.01 8.68
CA ALA A 37 -7.74 20.32 8.26
C ALA A 37 -6.61 21.24 7.77
N ASP A 38 -5.43 21.11 8.36
CA ASP A 38 -4.22 21.87 8.00
C ASP A 38 -2.99 20.96 8.14
N PRO A 39 -2.74 20.08 7.16
CA PRO A 39 -1.59 19.17 7.19
C PRO A 39 -0.30 19.97 6.98
N PRO A 40 0.77 19.66 7.71
CA PRO A 40 2.03 20.38 7.56
C PRO A 40 2.61 20.18 6.16
N SER A 41 3.13 21.25 5.58
CA SER A 41 3.96 21.19 4.38
C SER A 41 5.41 20.87 4.74
N ALA A 42 6.08 20.13 3.87
CA ALA A 42 7.51 19.86 3.95
C ALA A 42 8.07 19.62 2.54
N ASP A 43 9.31 20.05 2.31
CA ASP A 43 9.97 19.86 1.02
C ASP A 43 10.11 18.37 0.68
N GLY A 44 9.80 18.02 -0.56
CA GLY A 44 9.82 16.63 -1.04
C GLY A 44 8.63 15.77 -0.62
N LEU A 45 7.69 16.30 0.16
CA LEU A 45 6.42 15.64 0.48
C LEU A 45 5.27 16.30 -0.28
N HIS A 46 4.28 15.50 -0.66
CA HIS A 46 3.05 15.97 -1.29
C HIS A 46 1.83 15.43 -0.54
N LEU A 47 0.78 16.25 -0.47
CA LEU A 47 -0.47 15.84 0.17
C LEU A 47 -1.24 14.90 -0.77
N GLN A 48 -1.46 13.67 -0.33
CA GLN A 48 -2.31 12.71 -1.01
C GLN A 48 -3.68 12.62 -0.31
N LYS A 49 -4.76 12.87 -1.05
CA LYS A 49 -6.13 12.74 -0.54
C LYS A 49 -6.76 11.45 -1.04
N TRP A 50 -7.23 10.63 -0.11
CA TRP A 50 -7.96 9.41 -0.42
C TRP A 50 -9.45 9.65 -0.22
N GLY A 51 -10.25 9.38 -1.24
CA GLY A 51 -11.70 9.27 -1.10
C GLY A 51 -12.08 7.94 -0.45
N PRO A 52 -13.38 7.62 -0.36
CA PRO A 52 -13.84 6.27 -0.05
C PRO A 52 -13.26 5.27 -1.05
N THR A 53 -12.46 4.32 -0.57
CA THR A 53 -11.80 3.30 -1.39
C THR A 53 -12.09 1.92 -0.81
N TYR A 54 -12.43 0.99 -1.68
CA TYR A 54 -12.61 -0.42 -1.32
C TYR A 54 -11.40 -1.21 -1.82
N ALA A 55 -10.86 -2.08 -0.97
CA ALA A 55 -9.72 -2.93 -1.29
C ALA A 55 -10.01 -4.36 -0.82
N ALA A 56 -9.60 -5.34 -1.63
CA ALA A 56 -9.40 -6.69 -1.14
C ALA A 56 -8.05 -6.74 -0.43
N VAL A 57 -7.98 -7.44 0.71
CA VAL A 57 -6.81 -7.37 1.59
C VAL A 57 -6.44 -8.77 2.07
N ARG A 58 -5.15 -9.10 1.99
CA ARG A 58 -4.55 -10.30 2.55
C ARG A 58 -3.52 -9.95 3.61
N GLN A 59 -3.61 -10.58 4.78
CA GLN A 59 -2.60 -10.45 5.83
C GLN A 59 -1.51 -11.50 5.65
N PHE A 60 -0.26 -11.09 5.85
CA PHE A 60 0.92 -11.97 5.81
C PHE A 60 1.95 -11.56 6.86
N SER A 61 2.87 -12.48 7.19
CA SER A 61 3.89 -12.32 8.22
C SER A 61 5.30 -12.20 7.64
N GLY A 62 6.27 -11.82 8.46
CA GLY A 62 7.68 -11.76 8.08
C GLY A 62 8.11 -10.37 7.62
N PHE A 63 9.35 -10.29 7.12
CA PHE A 63 9.87 -9.08 6.51
C PHE A 63 9.38 -8.96 5.07
N VAL A 64 9.14 -7.72 4.65
CA VAL A 64 8.75 -7.41 3.28
C VAL A 64 10.02 -7.27 2.45
N SER A 65 10.13 -8.06 1.39
CA SER A 65 11.09 -7.90 0.29
C SER A 65 10.36 -7.80 -1.05
N ASP A 66 11.03 -7.24 -2.06
CA ASP A 66 10.46 -7.08 -3.41
C ASP A 66 9.95 -8.42 -3.98
N ASP A 67 10.70 -9.50 -3.76
CA ASP A 67 10.31 -10.85 -4.19
C ASP A 67 9.04 -11.35 -3.49
N SER A 68 8.95 -11.17 -2.16
CA SER A 68 7.80 -11.63 -1.36
C SER A 68 6.50 -10.90 -1.70
N LEU A 69 6.59 -9.64 -2.12
CA LEU A 69 5.41 -8.82 -2.43
C LEU A 69 4.66 -9.34 -3.64
N GLY A 70 5.40 -9.77 -4.67
CA GLY A 70 4.81 -10.37 -5.87
C GLY A 70 4.05 -11.66 -5.55
N GLU A 71 4.63 -12.51 -4.70
CA GLU A 71 4.01 -13.77 -4.27
C GLU A 71 2.72 -13.53 -3.46
N GLU A 72 2.74 -12.60 -2.50
CA GLU A 72 1.56 -12.30 -1.68
C GLU A 72 0.46 -11.59 -2.49
N ALA A 73 0.83 -10.73 -3.44
CA ALA A 73 -0.11 -10.10 -4.37
C ALA A 73 -0.78 -11.15 -5.27
N PHE A 74 0.01 -12.08 -5.80
CA PHE A 74 -0.51 -13.19 -6.58
C PHE A 74 -1.42 -14.10 -5.74
N ALA A 75 -1.03 -14.43 -4.52
CA ALA A 75 -1.84 -15.24 -3.61
C ALA A 75 -3.19 -14.57 -3.29
N LEU A 76 -3.21 -13.25 -3.05
CA LEU A 76 -4.45 -12.48 -2.92
C LEU A 76 -5.29 -12.58 -4.19
N TYR A 77 -4.70 -12.30 -5.36
CA TYR A 77 -5.42 -12.34 -6.64
C TYR A 77 -6.03 -13.71 -6.94
N SER A 78 -5.27 -14.79 -6.71
CA SER A 78 -5.74 -16.16 -6.86
C SER A 78 -6.87 -16.50 -5.90
N SER A 79 -6.79 -16.04 -4.64
CA SER A 79 -7.84 -16.29 -3.64
C SER A 79 -9.19 -15.64 -3.98
N LEU A 80 -9.17 -14.60 -4.81
CA LEU A 80 -10.37 -13.90 -5.26
C LEU A 80 -11.02 -14.58 -6.46
N GLN A 81 -10.30 -15.43 -7.20
CA GLN A 81 -10.84 -16.10 -8.39
C GLN A 81 -12.04 -16.97 -8.03
N GLY A 82 -13.11 -16.85 -8.81
CA GLY A 82 -14.38 -17.54 -8.55
C GLY A 82 -15.23 -16.95 -7.43
N SER A 83 -14.76 -15.91 -6.73
CA SER A 83 -15.58 -15.16 -5.77
C SER A 83 -16.46 -14.11 -6.46
N ASN A 84 -17.49 -13.65 -5.75
CA ASN A 84 -18.33 -12.54 -6.20
C ASN A 84 -17.57 -11.20 -6.37
N TRP A 85 -16.33 -11.12 -5.87
CA TRP A 85 -15.51 -9.90 -5.88
C TRP A 85 -14.50 -9.86 -7.03
N ALA A 86 -14.24 -10.99 -7.71
CA ALA A 86 -13.21 -11.08 -8.76
C ALA A 86 -13.35 -9.98 -9.82
N SER A 87 -14.56 -9.83 -10.36
CA SER A 87 -14.86 -8.83 -11.40
C SER A 87 -14.68 -7.39 -10.89
N ALA A 88 -15.09 -7.10 -9.65
CA ALA A 88 -14.95 -5.77 -9.06
C ALA A 88 -13.47 -5.40 -8.86
N VAL A 89 -12.65 -6.35 -8.41
CA VAL A 89 -11.20 -6.14 -8.24
C VAL A 89 -10.49 -5.95 -9.58
N ASP A 90 -10.84 -6.75 -10.59
CA ASP A 90 -10.30 -6.58 -11.95
C ASP A 90 -10.66 -5.22 -12.56
N GLN A 91 -11.90 -4.74 -12.34
CA GLN A 91 -12.32 -3.40 -12.77
C GLN A 91 -11.55 -2.31 -12.02
N GLY A 92 -11.40 -2.43 -10.71
CA GLY A 92 -10.61 -1.49 -9.90
C GLY A 92 -9.17 -1.36 -10.39
N ARG A 93 -8.50 -2.49 -10.66
CA ARG A 93 -7.13 -2.51 -11.19
C ARG A 93 -7.01 -1.87 -12.57
N LYS A 94 -8.02 -2.00 -13.43
CA LYS A 94 -8.05 -1.33 -14.74
C LYS A 94 -8.27 0.17 -14.64
N ALA A 95 -9.02 0.61 -13.62
CA ALA A 95 -9.31 2.03 -13.37
C ALA A 95 -8.10 2.81 -12.82
N ASP A 96 -7.20 2.14 -12.08
CA ASP A 96 -5.90 2.67 -11.67
C ASP A 96 -4.76 1.80 -12.21
N PRO A 97 -4.38 1.96 -13.49
CA PRO A 97 -3.33 1.16 -14.11
C PRO A 97 -1.94 1.53 -13.61
N THR A 98 -1.80 2.61 -12.84
CA THR A 98 -0.51 3.12 -12.37
C THR A 98 -0.02 2.44 -11.10
N SER A 99 -0.91 1.90 -10.27
CA SER A 99 -0.56 1.18 -9.05
C SER A 99 -0.91 -0.31 -9.20
N ALA A 100 0.08 -1.19 -9.16
CA ALA A 100 -0.16 -2.63 -9.26
C ALA A 100 -0.76 -3.21 -7.96
N TYR A 101 -0.24 -2.80 -6.81
CA TYR A 101 -0.71 -3.21 -5.48
C TYR A 101 -0.18 -2.25 -4.40
N THR A 102 -0.78 -2.30 -3.22
CA THR A 102 -0.40 -1.49 -2.05
C THR A 102 -0.03 -2.41 -0.90
N VAL A 103 1.12 -2.20 -0.27
CA VAL A 103 1.47 -2.88 0.99
C VAL A 103 1.24 -1.93 2.17
N ALA A 104 0.62 -2.44 3.23
CA ALA A 104 0.41 -1.76 4.49
C ALA A 104 1.21 -2.46 5.60
N GLN A 105 2.16 -1.73 6.19
CA GLN A 105 3.06 -2.24 7.23
C GLN A 105 2.70 -1.59 8.57
N TYR A 106 2.38 -2.42 9.56
CA TYR A 106 1.93 -1.95 10.87
C TYR A 106 3.06 -1.84 11.89
N ASN A 107 4.13 -2.60 11.70
CA ASN A 107 5.23 -2.72 12.65
C ASN A 107 6.35 -1.74 12.35
N SER A 108 6.99 -1.27 13.42
CA SER A 108 8.22 -0.48 13.34
C SER A 108 9.32 -1.25 12.58
N PRO A 109 10.21 -0.58 11.82
CA PRO A 109 11.39 -1.23 11.25
C PRO A 109 12.30 -1.87 12.32
N PHE A 110 12.15 -1.50 13.59
CA PHE A 110 12.92 -2.04 14.71
C PHE A 110 12.20 -3.18 15.47
N GLU A 111 11.00 -3.59 15.02
CA GLU A 111 10.25 -4.71 15.61
C GLU A 111 10.47 -6.01 14.83
N PHE A 112 11.21 -6.98 15.36
CA PHE A 112 11.62 -8.16 14.59
C PHE A 112 10.64 -9.33 14.63
N THR A 113 9.72 -9.39 15.60
CA THR A 113 8.79 -10.51 15.83
C THR A 113 7.34 -10.07 15.77
N GLY A 114 6.42 -11.01 15.44
CA GLY A 114 4.98 -10.71 15.43
C GLY A 114 4.59 -9.69 14.35
N ARG A 115 5.35 -9.61 13.26
CA ARG A 115 5.11 -8.64 12.18
C ARG A 115 3.82 -8.96 11.44
N VAL A 116 2.99 -7.94 11.27
CA VAL A 116 1.73 -7.96 10.54
C VAL A 116 1.85 -7.00 9.37
N ASN A 117 1.82 -7.55 8.17
CA ASN A 117 1.73 -6.80 6.93
C ASN A 117 0.43 -7.16 6.22
N LYS A 118 -0.04 -6.25 5.36
CA LYS A 118 -1.20 -6.48 4.51
C LYS A 118 -0.88 -6.05 3.08
N ILE A 119 -1.38 -6.80 2.11
CA ILE A 119 -1.33 -6.49 0.68
C ILE A 119 -2.74 -6.48 0.10
#